data_AF-A0A4U0X9S0-F1
#
_entry.id   AF-A0A4U0X9S0-F1
#
_cell.length_a   1.000
_cell.length_b   1.000
_cell.length_c   1.000
_cell.angle_alpha   90.00
_cell.angle_beta   90.00
_cell.angle_gamma   90.00
#
_symmetry.space_group_name_H-M   'P 1'
#
loop_
_entity.id
_entity.type
_entity.pdbx_description
1 polymer ?
#
loop_
_entity_poly.entity_id
_entity_poly.type
_entity_poly.pdbx_seq_one_letter_code
_entity_poly.pdbx_strand_id
1 'polypeptide(L)'
;MPTIAISGGGSGIGHTFVTAFAKDANNHIHAIDVTFSDEVSNEKAAAKVERHTVDTSKQSSVDALAAALDGEPIDLFIHSAAVRGLVRSATEKSDNPADAETLAVMDAETMTATLQVNVVGSFLLLRALVPNLQKAAGARCVVMGSRMGPMAANNDGGAYAYRASKAGLNALVKSFAIDVPDVVFTVIHPGRVESRMTH
;
A
#
# COMPACT_ATOMS: atom_id res chain seq x y z
N MET A 1 -3.42 -0.74 24.04
CA MET A 1 -2.51 0.03 23.17
C MET A 1 -2.55 -0.67 21.84
N PRO A 2 -3.17 -0.13 20.79
CA PRO A 2 -3.26 -0.82 19.52
C PRO A 2 -1.93 -0.71 18.77
N THR A 3 -1.47 -1.83 18.21
CA THR A 3 -0.33 -1.88 17.30
C THR A 3 -0.84 -1.74 15.86
N ILE A 4 -0.30 -0.76 15.13
CA ILE A 4 -0.77 -0.35 13.81
C ILE A 4 0.38 -0.45 12.80
N ALA A 5 0.21 -1.27 11.77
CA ALA A 5 1.13 -1.31 10.64
C ALA A 5 0.57 -0.50 9.45
N ILE A 6 1.42 0.28 8.78
CA ILE A 6 1.01 1.14 7.66
C ILE A 6 2.04 1.03 6.54
N SER A 7 1.65 0.46 5.40
CA SER A 7 2.48 0.45 4.19
C SER A 7 2.28 1.71 3.36
N GLY A 8 3.32 2.16 2.65
CA GLY A 8 3.33 3.48 2.01
C GLY A 8 3.45 4.62 3.03
N GLY A 9 4.01 4.33 4.21
CA GLY A 9 4.07 5.26 5.35
C GLY A 9 5.06 6.42 5.16
N GLY A 10 5.90 6.37 4.13
CA GLY A 10 6.93 7.36 3.83
C GLY A 10 6.42 8.54 3.00
N SER A 11 5.24 8.44 2.37
CA SER A 11 4.67 9.56 1.61
C SER A 11 3.14 9.49 1.44
N GLY A 12 2.55 10.58 0.94
CA GLY A 12 1.15 10.62 0.51
C GLY A 12 0.14 10.19 1.59
N ILE A 13 -0.79 9.32 1.19
CA ILE A 13 -1.91 8.88 2.04
C ILE A 13 -1.39 8.07 3.25
N GLY A 14 -0.45 7.14 3.03
CA GLY A 14 0.09 6.32 4.13
C GLY A 14 0.82 7.16 5.17
N HIS A 15 1.62 8.14 4.74
CA HIS A 15 2.22 9.11 5.66
C HIS A 15 1.17 9.91 6.46
N THR A 16 0.07 10.31 5.80
CA THR A 16 -1.03 11.01 6.49
C THR A 16 -1.65 10.14 7.59
N PHE A 17 -1.82 8.83 7.35
CA PHE A 17 -2.25 7.89 8.40
C PHE A 17 -1.23 7.77 9.53
N VAL A 18 0.05 7.61 9.22
CA VAL A 18 1.13 7.56 10.24
C VAL A 18 1.05 8.79 11.14
N THR A 19 1.00 9.98 10.55
CA THR A 19 0.94 11.25 11.28
C THR A 19 -0.36 11.41 12.08
N ALA A 20 -1.49 10.95 11.55
CA ALA A 20 -2.77 11.01 12.25
C ALA A 20 -2.79 10.09 13.49
N PHE A 21 -2.38 8.84 13.34
CA PHE A 21 -2.33 7.88 14.45
C PHE A 21 -1.22 8.22 15.45
N ALA A 22 -0.13 8.86 15.02
CA ALA A 22 0.98 9.24 15.89
C ALA A 22 0.61 10.29 16.96
N LYS A 23 -0.57 10.92 16.87
CA LYS A 23 -1.06 11.92 17.84
C LYS A 23 -1.53 11.29 19.16
N ASP A 24 -1.85 10.00 19.18
CA ASP A 24 -2.27 9.29 20.38
C ASP A 24 -1.10 8.47 20.94
N ALA A 25 -0.65 8.80 22.15
CA ALA A 25 0.47 8.14 22.82
C ALA A 25 0.24 6.66 23.12
N ASN A 26 -1.02 6.19 23.09
CA ASN A 26 -1.35 4.79 23.31
C ASN A 26 -1.09 3.90 22.09
N ASN A 27 -0.82 4.49 20.93
CA ASN A 27 -0.54 3.74 19.72
C ASN A 27 0.93 3.33 19.63
N HIS A 28 1.16 2.18 19.02
CA HIS A 28 2.47 1.76 18.55
C HIS A 28 2.38 1.54 17.04
N ILE A 29 3.23 2.23 16.28
CA ILE A 29 3.12 2.33 14.82
C ILE A 29 4.35 1.71 14.15
N HIS A 30 4.11 0.80 13.21
CA HIS A 30 5.10 0.30 12.26
C HIS A 30 4.83 0.93 10.88
N ALA A 31 5.58 1.97 10.55
CA ALA A 31 5.55 2.60 9.23
C ALA A 31 6.45 1.82 8.27
N ILE A 32 5.92 1.38 7.13
CA ILE A 32 6.59 0.53 6.15
C ILE A 32 6.62 1.28 4.82
N ASP A 33 7.81 1.46 4.24
CA ASP A 33 7.99 2.09 2.93
C ASP A 33 9.35 1.72 2.34
N VAL A 34 9.57 1.93 1.04
CA VAL A 34 10.90 1.79 0.41
C VAL A 34 11.79 2.98 0.76
N THR A 35 11.20 4.15 1.00
CA THR A 35 11.92 5.36 1.41
C THR A 35 11.08 6.18 2.38
N PHE A 36 11.74 6.85 3.32
CA PHE A 36 11.12 7.81 4.22
C PHE A 36 11.74 9.17 3.93
N SER A 37 10.93 10.20 3.71
CA SER A 37 11.47 11.55 3.62
C SER A 37 11.94 12.03 5.01
N ASP A 38 12.91 12.93 5.04
CA ASP A 38 13.37 13.54 6.30
C ASP A 38 12.27 14.39 6.98
N GLU A 39 11.26 14.83 6.21
CA GLU A 39 10.04 15.48 6.73
C GLU A 39 9.22 14.57 7.64
N VAL A 40 9.43 13.26 7.59
CA VAL A 40 8.83 12.30 8.53
C VAL A 40 9.52 12.38 9.90
N SER A 41 10.45 13.31 10.17
CA SER A 41 11.13 13.45 11.46
C SER A 41 10.12 13.50 12.62
N ASN A 42 10.40 12.69 13.65
CA ASN A 42 9.54 12.37 14.79
C ASN A 42 9.22 13.57 15.71
N GLU A 43 9.36 14.82 15.27
CA GLU A 43 9.45 15.98 16.17
C GLU A 43 8.13 16.33 16.90
N LYS A 44 7.01 15.65 16.60
CA LYS A 44 5.74 15.83 17.34
C LYS A 44 4.93 14.55 17.57
N ALA A 45 5.50 13.36 17.36
CA ALA A 45 4.78 12.11 17.60
C ALA A 45 4.63 11.85 19.11
N ALA A 46 3.39 11.63 19.57
CA ALA A 46 3.12 11.16 20.93
C ALA A 46 3.23 9.63 21.04
N ALA A 47 2.94 8.93 19.93
CA ALA A 47 3.07 7.48 19.79
C ALA A 47 4.51 7.02 19.59
N LYS A 48 4.79 5.74 19.87
CA LYS A 48 6.01 5.08 19.41
C LYS A 48 5.89 4.78 17.90
N VAL A 49 6.81 5.30 17.09
CA VAL A 49 6.85 5.07 15.63
C VAL A 49 8.15 4.39 15.23
N GLU A 50 8.05 3.19 14.68
CA GLU A 50 9.16 2.43 14.11
C GLU A 50 9.05 2.40 12.59
N ARG A 51 10.18 2.63 11.91
CA ARG A 51 10.24 2.67 10.44
C ARG A 51 10.91 1.42 9.92
N HIS A 52 10.30 0.82 8.92
CA HIS A 52 10.79 -0.38 8.25
C HIS A 52 10.98 -0.08 6.77
N THR A 53 12.24 -0.09 6.33
CA THR A 53 12.58 0.05 4.91
C THR A 53 12.33 -1.28 4.19
N VAL A 54 11.25 -1.36 3.41
CA VAL A 54 10.79 -2.60 2.77
C VAL A 54 10.43 -2.37 1.31
N ASP A 55 11.14 -3.07 0.43
CA ASP A 55 10.79 -3.17 -0.99
C ASP A 55 9.86 -4.37 -1.19
N THR A 56 8.55 -4.11 -1.25
CA THR A 56 7.53 -5.16 -1.40
C THR A 56 7.67 -5.95 -2.71
N SER A 57 8.39 -5.44 -3.73
CA SER A 57 8.64 -6.18 -4.96
C SER A 57 9.63 -7.34 -4.79
N LYS A 58 10.33 -7.41 -3.64
CA LYS A 58 11.35 -8.42 -3.33
C LYS A 58 10.93 -9.29 -2.15
N GLN A 59 10.80 -10.60 -2.39
CA GLN A 59 10.45 -11.58 -1.35
C GLN A 59 11.36 -11.49 -0.11
N SER A 60 12.68 -11.42 -0.30
CA SER A 60 13.64 -11.34 0.81
C SER A 60 13.48 -10.08 1.68
N SER A 61 13.03 -8.96 1.09
CA SER A 61 12.77 -7.74 1.86
C SER A 61 11.53 -7.89 2.73
N VAL A 62 10.50 -8.58 2.24
CA VAL A 62 9.29 -8.87 3.00
C VAL A 62 9.56 -9.93 4.08
N ASP A 63 10.39 -10.92 3.79
CA ASP A 63 10.78 -11.94 4.78
C ASP A 63 11.55 -11.33 5.96
N ALA A 64 12.43 -10.35 5.69
CA ALA A 64 13.14 -9.62 6.73
C ALA A 64 12.18 -8.82 7.63
N LEU A 65 11.13 -8.20 7.06
CA LEU A 65 10.08 -7.54 7.83
C LEU A 65 9.31 -8.55 8.70
N ALA A 66 8.91 -9.69 8.12
CA ALA A 66 8.17 -10.73 8.84
C ALA A 66 8.98 -11.24 10.04
N ALA A 67 10.29 -11.45 9.88
CA ALA A 67 11.17 -11.85 10.96
C ALA A 67 11.32 -10.74 12.02
N ALA A 68 11.43 -9.47 11.62
CA ALA A 68 11.54 -8.35 12.54
C ALA A 68 10.27 -8.11 13.38
N LEU A 69 9.10 -8.48 12.84
CA LEU A 69 7.82 -8.37 13.50
C LEU A 69 7.35 -9.70 14.11
N ASP A 70 8.16 -10.75 14.13
CA ASP A 70 7.72 -12.05 14.64
C ASP A 70 7.24 -11.94 16.09
N GLY A 71 6.11 -12.56 16.38
CA GLY A 71 5.49 -12.49 17.69
C GLY A 71 4.61 -11.26 17.98
N GLU A 72 4.78 -10.15 17.26
CA GLU A 72 4.09 -8.87 17.51
C GLU A 72 2.63 -8.92 17.03
N PRO A 73 1.62 -8.75 17.90
CA PRO A 73 0.23 -8.62 17.46
C PRO A 73 0.04 -7.32 16.67
N ILE A 74 -0.72 -7.35 15.57
CA ILE A 74 -1.10 -6.15 14.81
C ILE A 74 -2.62 -6.03 14.82
N ASP A 75 -3.16 -5.00 15.48
CA ASP A 75 -4.59 -4.75 15.57
C ASP A 75 -5.16 -4.15 14.28
N LEU A 76 -4.35 -3.33 13.60
CA LEU A 76 -4.74 -2.66 12.37
C LEU A 76 -3.60 -2.63 11.36
N PHE A 77 -3.82 -3.18 10.18
CA PHE A 77 -2.95 -3.00 9.02
C PHE A 77 -3.62 -2.10 7.99
N ILE A 78 -2.96 -1.01 7.60
CA ILE A 78 -3.37 -0.13 6.51
C ILE A 78 -2.40 -0.30 5.34
N HIS A 79 -2.86 -0.93 4.26
CA HIS A 79 -2.06 -1.11 3.05
C HIS A 79 -2.27 0.04 2.07
N SER A 80 -1.33 0.99 1.99
CA SER A 80 -1.37 2.11 1.06
C SER A 80 -0.25 2.09 0.01
N ALA A 81 0.72 1.17 0.10
CA ALA A 81 1.81 1.06 -0.87
C ALA A 81 1.27 0.73 -2.28
N ALA A 82 1.57 1.60 -3.25
CA ALA A 82 1.29 1.41 -4.66
C ALA A 82 2.12 2.38 -5.53
N VAL A 83 2.30 2.03 -6.80
CA VAL A 83 2.93 2.86 -7.85
C VAL A 83 1.99 3.05 -9.04
N ARG A 84 2.24 4.10 -9.81
CA ARG A 84 1.49 4.46 -11.03
C ARG A 84 2.39 5.29 -11.97
N GLY A 85 2.13 5.21 -13.28
CA GLY A 85 2.71 6.16 -14.23
C GLY A 85 4.22 6.05 -14.37
N LEU A 86 4.74 4.83 -14.52
CA LEU A 86 6.18 4.56 -14.53
C LEU A 86 6.82 4.58 -15.93
N VAL A 87 6.06 4.88 -17.01
CA VAL A 87 6.61 4.91 -18.37
C VAL A 87 7.60 6.06 -18.50
N ARG A 88 8.89 5.72 -18.54
CA ARG A 88 10.00 6.67 -18.52
C ARG A 88 9.89 7.76 -19.58
N SER A 89 9.59 7.38 -20.83
CA SER A 89 9.52 8.31 -21.96
C SER A 89 8.39 9.35 -21.84
N ALA A 90 7.38 9.06 -21.02
CA ALA A 90 6.29 9.97 -20.69
C ALA A 90 6.60 10.81 -19.44
N THR A 91 7.16 10.20 -18.39
CA THR A 91 7.52 10.90 -17.15
C THR A 91 8.65 11.93 -17.34
N GLU A 92 9.50 11.75 -18.35
CA GLU A 92 10.52 12.76 -18.72
C GLU A 92 9.91 14.01 -19.38
N LYS A 93 8.66 13.94 -19.85
CA LYS A 93 7.98 15.01 -20.59
C LYS A 93 6.83 15.66 -19.82
N SER A 94 6.28 14.97 -18.82
CA SER A 94 5.13 15.40 -18.04
C SER A 94 5.19 14.76 -16.66
N ASP A 95 4.90 15.56 -15.63
CA ASP A 95 4.77 15.06 -14.26
C ASP A 95 3.42 14.35 -14.03
N ASN A 96 2.44 14.52 -14.93
CA ASN A 96 1.12 13.91 -14.80
C ASN A 96 1.17 12.38 -15.03
N PRO A 97 0.89 11.55 -14.02
CA PRO A 97 0.95 10.10 -14.15
C PRO A 97 -0.01 9.53 -15.20
N ALA A 98 -1.06 10.27 -15.58
CA ALA A 98 -2.00 9.83 -16.61
C ALA A 98 -1.37 9.76 -18.01
N ASP A 99 -0.35 10.58 -18.28
CA ASP A 99 0.31 10.62 -19.59
C ASP A 99 1.17 9.37 -19.81
N ALA A 100 1.72 8.81 -18.72
CA ALA A 100 2.46 7.55 -18.65
C ALA A 100 1.56 6.29 -18.61
N GLU A 101 0.25 6.45 -18.80
CA GLU A 101 -0.74 5.41 -18.60
C GLU A 101 -1.63 5.21 -19.86
N THR A 102 -1.24 5.82 -20.99
CA THR A 102 -1.99 5.77 -22.25
C THR A 102 -1.64 4.55 -23.10
N LEU A 103 -2.53 4.17 -24.03
CA LEU A 103 -2.28 3.06 -24.97
C LEU A 103 -1.02 3.32 -25.82
N ALA A 104 -0.74 4.58 -26.15
CA ALA A 104 0.33 4.94 -27.07
C ALA A 104 1.73 4.78 -26.49
N VAL A 105 1.87 4.88 -25.16
CA VAL A 105 3.18 4.86 -24.48
C VAL A 105 3.38 3.62 -23.61
N MET A 106 2.31 2.92 -23.24
CA MET A 106 2.39 1.78 -22.33
C MET A 106 3.23 0.66 -22.92
N ASP A 107 4.19 0.17 -22.12
CA ASP A 107 5.10 -0.91 -22.48
C ASP A 107 5.03 -2.08 -21.48
N ALA A 108 5.60 -3.21 -21.88
CA ALA A 108 5.59 -4.44 -21.08
C ALA A 108 6.37 -4.30 -19.77
N GLU A 109 7.46 -3.52 -19.77
CA GLU A 109 8.29 -3.27 -18.60
C GLU A 109 7.50 -2.54 -17.51
N THR A 110 6.81 -1.46 -17.88
CA THR A 110 5.96 -0.68 -16.98
C THR A 110 4.76 -1.47 -16.48
N MET A 111 4.09 -2.22 -17.37
CA MET A 111 3.02 -3.13 -16.95
C MET A 111 3.52 -4.13 -15.90
N THR A 112 4.65 -4.76 -16.15
CA THR A 112 5.24 -5.76 -15.26
C THR A 112 5.65 -5.15 -13.93
N ALA A 113 6.36 -4.01 -13.94
CA ALA A 113 6.78 -3.32 -12.73
C ALA A 113 5.59 -2.87 -11.86
N THR A 114 4.54 -2.34 -12.49
CA THR A 114 3.32 -1.90 -11.78
C THR A 114 2.61 -3.08 -11.14
N LEU A 115 2.45 -4.19 -11.86
CA LEU A 115 1.83 -5.41 -11.32
C LEU A 115 2.71 -6.04 -10.23
N GLN A 116 4.03 -6.01 -10.39
CA GLN A 116 4.96 -6.55 -9.42
C GLN A 116 4.84 -5.84 -8.07
N VAL A 117 4.69 -4.53 -8.04
CA VAL A 117 4.51 -3.79 -6.77
C VAL A 117 3.06 -3.89 -6.26
N ASN A 118 2.10 -3.52 -7.10
CA ASN A 118 0.71 -3.31 -6.67
C ASN A 118 -0.08 -4.62 -6.48
N VAL A 119 0.36 -5.72 -7.08
CA VAL A 119 -0.32 -7.03 -6.98
C VAL A 119 0.57 -8.01 -6.24
N VAL A 120 1.73 -8.36 -6.81
CA VAL A 120 2.61 -9.38 -6.22
C VAL A 120 3.14 -8.90 -4.86
N GLY A 121 3.70 -7.70 -4.80
CA GLY A 121 4.24 -7.15 -3.55
C GLY A 121 3.18 -6.93 -2.49
N SER A 122 1.96 -6.56 -2.90
CA SER A 122 0.81 -6.47 -2.00
C SER A 122 0.45 -7.84 -1.43
N PHE A 123 0.37 -8.89 -2.27
CA PHE A 123 0.15 -10.26 -1.81
C PHE A 123 1.24 -10.72 -0.83
N LEU A 124 2.50 -10.48 -1.16
CA LEU A 124 3.63 -10.87 -0.31
C LEU A 124 3.53 -10.23 1.07
N LEU A 125 3.30 -8.91 1.11
CA LEU A 125 3.20 -8.16 2.36
C LEU A 125 1.97 -8.58 3.19
N LEU A 126 0.80 -8.69 2.56
CA LEU A 126 -0.42 -9.15 3.21
C LEU A 126 -0.20 -10.54 3.83
N ARG A 127 0.30 -11.50 3.04
CA ARG A 127 0.59 -12.87 3.50
C ARG A 127 1.56 -12.89 4.67
N ALA A 128 2.62 -12.09 4.61
CA ALA A 128 3.64 -12.03 5.65
C ALA A 128 3.11 -11.50 6.99
N LEU A 129 2.12 -10.61 6.97
CA LEU A 129 1.54 -10.02 8.18
C LEU A 129 0.31 -10.78 8.71
N VAL A 130 -0.20 -11.79 8.01
CA VAL A 130 -1.32 -12.63 8.50
C VAL A 130 -1.04 -13.19 9.90
N PRO A 131 0.13 -13.81 10.19
CA PRO A 131 0.40 -14.34 11.53
C PRO A 131 0.33 -13.28 12.64
N ASN A 132 0.71 -12.05 12.35
CA ASN A 132 0.63 -10.93 13.28
C ASN A 132 -0.80 -10.46 13.50
N LEU A 133 -1.60 -10.39 12.43
CA LEU A 133 -3.01 -10.03 12.49
C LEU A 133 -3.82 -11.06 13.28
N GLN A 134 -3.58 -12.36 13.08
CA GLN A 134 -4.30 -13.43 13.78
C GLN A 134 -3.98 -13.51 15.28
N LYS A 135 -2.88 -12.90 15.73
CA LYS A 135 -2.55 -12.77 17.16
C LYS A 135 -3.37 -11.70 17.86
N ALA A 136 -3.88 -10.70 17.15
CA ALA A 136 -4.66 -9.62 17.72
C ALA A 136 -6.17 -9.95 17.69
N ALA A 137 -6.86 -9.71 18.80
CA ALA A 137 -8.28 -9.96 18.90
C ALA A 137 -9.07 -8.94 18.05
N GLY A 138 -9.70 -9.39 16.97
CA GLY A 138 -10.52 -8.54 16.11
C GLY A 138 -9.70 -7.65 15.16
N ALA A 139 -8.55 -8.16 14.70
CA ALA A 139 -7.67 -7.46 13.77
C ALA A 139 -8.36 -7.05 12.47
N ARG A 140 -7.91 -5.93 11.91
CA ARG A 140 -8.48 -5.34 10.69
C ARG A 140 -7.39 -5.06 9.68
N CYS A 141 -7.66 -5.37 8.42
CA CYS A 141 -6.83 -4.99 7.28
C CYS A 141 -7.62 -4.06 6.36
N VAL A 142 -7.16 -2.81 6.24
CA VAL A 142 -7.74 -1.80 5.36
C VAL A 142 -6.81 -1.58 4.18
N VAL A 143 -7.31 -1.83 2.97
CA VAL A 143 -6.53 -1.75 1.74
C VAL A 143 -6.97 -0.56 0.90
N MET A 144 -6.00 0.27 0.50
CA MET A 144 -6.26 1.42 -0.39
C MET A 144 -6.50 0.93 -1.82
N GLY A 145 -7.76 0.75 -2.16
CA GLY A 145 -8.25 0.47 -3.50
C GLY A 145 -8.26 1.72 -4.39
N SER A 146 -9.06 1.66 -5.45
CA SER A 146 -9.29 2.78 -6.36
C SER A 146 -10.61 2.59 -7.10
N ARG A 147 -11.24 3.68 -7.52
CA ARG A 147 -12.35 3.63 -8.50
C ARG A 147 -11.93 2.94 -9.80
N MET A 148 -10.63 2.86 -10.07
CA MET A 148 -10.05 2.22 -11.25
C MET A 148 -9.89 0.70 -11.11
N GLY A 149 -10.25 0.10 -9.97
CA GLY A 149 -10.19 -1.35 -9.75
C GLY A 149 -11.38 -2.13 -10.31
N PRO A 150 -12.64 -1.74 -10.03
CA PRO A 150 -13.79 -2.47 -10.54
C PRO A 150 -13.94 -2.35 -12.06
N MET A 151 -14.09 -3.49 -12.76
CA MET A 151 -14.32 -3.51 -14.21
C MET A 151 -15.59 -2.75 -14.62
N ALA A 152 -16.66 -2.86 -13.81
CA ALA A 152 -17.91 -2.14 -14.03
C ALA A 152 -17.79 -0.61 -13.95
N ALA A 153 -16.69 -0.08 -13.39
CA ALA A 153 -16.42 1.36 -13.31
C ALA A 153 -15.49 1.85 -14.44
N ASN A 154 -15.08 0.99 -15.37
CA ASN A 154 -14.20 1.37 -16.48
C ASN A 154 -15.01 1.79 -17.72
N ASN A 155 -15.33 3.10 -17.79
CA ASN A 155 -16.04 3.69 -18.93
C ASN A 155 -15.14 4.54 -19.85
N ASP A 156 -13.89 4.78 -19.44
CA ASP A 156 -12.99 5.75 -20.09
C ASP A 156 -11.79 5.08 -20.80
N GLY A 157 -11.51 3.82 -20.48
CA GLY A 157 -10.25 3.17 -20.89
C GLY A 157 -9.02 3.79 -20.22
N GLY A 158 -7.86 3.62 -20.86
CA GLY A 158 -6.56 4.11 -20.37
C GLY A 158 -6.14 3.51 -19.03
N ALA A 159 -4.99 3.96 -18.52
CA ALA A 159 -4.40 3.49 -17.27
C ALA A 159 -4.31 1.98 -17.16
N TYR A 160 -3.83 1.36 -18.24
CA TYR A 160 -3.82 -0.09 -18.42
C TYR A 160 -3.12 -0.80 -17.26
N ALA A 161 -1.91 -0.38 -16.91
CA ALA A 161 -1.13 -0.98 -15.84
C ALA A 161 -1.82 -0.74 -14.47
N TYR A 162 -2.22 0.51 -14.21
CA TYR A 162 -2.81 0.85 -12.92
C TYR A 162 -4.18 0.19 -12.69
N ARG A 163 -5.08 0.20 -13.69
CA ARG A 163 -6.40 -0.47 -13.63
C ARG A 163 -6.24 -1.97 -13.42
N ALA A 164 -5.40 -2.62 -14.23
CA ALA A 164 -5.13 -4.06 -14.09
C ALA A 164 -4.62 -4.37 -12.68
N SER A 165 -3.71 -3.55 -12.15
CA SER A 165 -3.18 -3.75 -10.81
C SER A 165 -4.21 -3.57 -9.70
N LYS A 166 -5.10 -2.57 -9.79
CA LYS A 166 -6.15 -2.34 -8.78
C LYS A 166 -7.28 -3.37 -8.88
N ALA A 167 -7.57 -3.89 -10.06
CA ALA A 167 -8.46 -5.04 -10.23
C ALA A 167 -7.85 -6.30 -9.61
N GLY A 168 -6.57 -6.57 -9.86
CA GLY A 168 -5.82 -7.67 -9.26
C GLY A 168 -5.79 -7.57 -7.72
N LEU A 169 -5.53 -6.38 -7.18
CA LEU A 169 -5.56 -6.13 -5.73
C LEU A 169 -6.94 -6.44 -5.13
N ASN A 170 -8.04 -6.03 -5.77
CA ASN A 170 -9.39 -6.35 -5.29
C ASN A 170 -9.63 -7.86 -5.24
N ALA A 171 -9.17 -8.60 -6.27
CA ALA A 171 -9.28 -10.05 -6.30
C ALA A 171 -8.48 -10.70 -5.15
N LEU A 172 -7.24 -10.25 -4.92
CA LEU A 172 -6.41 -10.74 -3.81
C LEU A 172 -7.09 -10.51 -2.46
N VAL A 173 -7.57 -9.29 -2.20
CA VAL A 173 -8.23 -8.96 -0.92
C VAL A 173 -9.49 -9.80 -0.71
N LYS A 174 -10.24 -10.07 -1.78
CA LYS A 174 -11.40 -10.96 -1.69
C LYS A 174 -11.00 -12.39 -1.30
N SER A 175 -9.91 -12.92 -1.84
CA SER A 175 -9.38 -14.22 -1.44
C SER A 175 -8.90 -14.23 0.01
N PHE A 176 -8.12 -13.24 0.44
CA PHE A 176 -7.69 -13.12 1.84
C PHE A 176 -8.86 -13.07 2.83
N ALA A 177 -9.94 -12.36 2.49
CA ALA A 177 -11.14 -12.31 3.32
C ALA A 177 -11.86 -13.66 3.48
N ILE A 178 -11.64 -14.59 2.55
CA ILE A 178 -12.17 -15.95 2.60
C ILE A 178 -11.19 -16.86 3.35
N ASP A 179 -9.89 -16.76 3.03
CA ASP A 179 -8.85 -17.65 3.55
C ASP A 179 -8.49 -17.34 5.02
N VAL A 180 -8.69 -16.10 5.46
CA VAL A 180 -8.35 -15.59 6.80
C VAL A 180 -9.58 -14.94 7.44
N PRO A 181 -10.63 -15.74 7.78
CA PRO A 181 -11.94 -15.23 8.19
C PRO A 181 -11.95 -14.55 9.56
N ASP A 182 -10.90 -14.72 10.36
CA ASP A 182 -10.70 -14.11 11.67
C ASP A 182 -10.18 -12.66 11.59
N VAL A 183 -9.75 -12.22 10.40
CA VAL A 183 -9.32 -10.84 10.14
C VAL A 183 -10.33 -10.16 9.23
N VAL A 184 -10.74 -8.94 9.58
CA VAL A 184 -11.66 -8.15 8.75
C VAL A 184 -10.88 -7.45 7.65
N PHE A 185 -11.07 -7.86 6.39
CA PHE A 185 -10.51 -7.19 5.22
C PHE A 185 -11.51 -6.19 4.61
N THR A 186 -11.07 -4.95 4.41
CA THR A 186 -11.88 -3.89 3.79
C THR A 186 -11.08 -3.17 2.72
N VAL A 187 -11.65 -3.03 1.52
CA VAL A 187 -11.09 -2.17 0.48
C VAL A 187 -11.80 -0.83 0.53
N ILE A 188 -11.04 0.27 0.62
CA ILE A 188 -11.58 1.62 0.53
C ILE A 188 -11.00 2.36 -0.66
N HIS A 189 -11.81 3.17 -1.34
CA HIS A 189 -11.34 4.08 -2.37
C HIS A 189 -11.36 5.51 -1.81
N PRO A 190 -10.21 6.21 -1.75
CA PRO A 190 -10.16 7.53 -1.11
C PRO A 190 -10.71 8.67 -2.00
N GLY A 191 -11.25 8.36 -3.18
CA GLY A 191 -11.59 9.37 -4.19
C GLY A 191 -10.34 9.94 -4.86
N ARG A 192 -10.43 11.13 -5.45
CA ARG A 192 -9.25 11.85 -5.95
C ARG A 192 -8.59 12.56 -4.75
N VAL A 193 -7.37 12.16 -4.43
CA VAL A 193 -6.57 12.75 -3.36
C VAL A 193 -5.30 13.32 -3.96
N GLU A 194 -5.00 14.59 -3.67
CA GLU A 194 -3.77 15.23 -4.08
C GLU A 194 -2.56 14.48 -3.50
N SER A 195 -1.88 13.77 -4.39
CA SER A 195 -0.67 12.99 -4.13
C SER A 195 0.11 12.84 -5.44
N ARG A 196 1.35 12.34 -5.36
CA ARG A 196 2.18 12.02 -6.54
C ARG A 196 1.53 11.00 -7.50
N MET A 197 0.45 10.31 -7.08
CA MET A 197 -0.32 9.41 -7.96
C MET A 197 -1.37 10.13 -8.81
N THR A 198 -1.62 11.41 -8.56
CA THR A 198 -2.65 12.23 -9.22
C THR A 198 -2.10 13.48 -9.92
N HIS A 199 -0.87 13.87 -9.60
CA HIS A 199 -0.18 15.08 -10.05
C HIS A 199 1.32 14.83 -10.09
#